data_AF-A0A1P8RY10-F1
#
_entry.id   AF-A0A1P8RY10-F1
#
_cell.length_a   1.000
_cell.length_b   1.000
_cell.length_c   1.000
_cell.angle_alpha   90.00
_cell.angle_beta   90.00
_cell.angle_gamma   90.00
#
_symmetry.space_group_name_H-M   'P 1'
#
loop_
_entity.id
_entity.type
_entity.pdbx_description
1 polymer ?
#
loop_
_entity_poly.entity_id
_entity_poly.type
_entity_poly.pdbx_seq_one_letter_code
_entity_poly.pdbx_strand_id
1 'polypeptide(L)'
;MKHIKFIICLVLSLATLHSCIEEDKFGLSSFKAITAFQLPMQDGTTTINAEELLIEIPIGEGVNLENIVPSNIEISNLATISPLPSEPQDFTNPVLYTVTAEDNTTAIWTVTVVSTLPNPQLPNSNFDLWYPVSDYQQPGESEDTTVWGTANRALAIAGDANTNPEDLGNGDFAVNLTSVAAPLLVRMAAATLFTGKFTDGFPNPADPRSNIDFGTPFSGKPNAFRLDYTYIPGESYEDEDGNVIPGSDQCDIYVLLEKREGDVIERIGTGWFRSDTQVDTFTNLEVDIIYGQLDSSLPQFEYANIRDDEVWGNAEDTPTHITVVFSSSALGDFFTGAIGSELRINNFELVY
;
A
#
# COMPACT_ATOMS: atom_id res chain seq x y z
N MET A 1 -7.11 -106.41 51.23
CA MET A 1 -5.75 -106.93 51.51
C MET A 1 -4.72 -105.95 50.94
N LYS A 2 -3.84 -105.44 51.81
CA LYS A 2 -2.44 -105.00 51.60
C LYS A 2 -2.03 -104.21 50.34
N HIS A 3 -1.58 -102.97 50.61
CA HIS A 3 -0.36 -102.25 50.16
C HIS A 3 0.24 -102.47 48.75
N ILE A 4 0.66 -101.37 48.07
CA ILE A 4 2.08 -101.04 47.68
C ILE A 4 2.18 -99.96 46.55
N LYS A 5 2.90 -98.84 46.85
CA LYS A 5 3.85 -97.99 46.05
C LYS A 5 3.39 -97.36 44.70
N PHE A 6 3.88 -96.24 44.14
CA PHE A 6 5.04 -95.34 44.30
C PHE A 6 4.83 -94.10 43.36
N ILE A 7 5.23 -92.88 43.79
CA ILE A 7 5.79 -91.72 43.01
C ILE A 7 4.96 -91.04 41.89
N ILE A 8 5.25 -89.73 41.68
CA ILE A 8 4.95 -88.82 40.53
C ILE A 8 3.71 -87.95 40.83
N CYS A 9 3.70 -86.61 40.89
CA CYS A 9 4.59 -85.56 40.40
C CYS A 9 4.43 -84.31 41.30
N LEU A 10 5.50 -83.92 41.99
CA LEU A 10 5.69 -82.57 42.53
C LEU A 10 6.39 -81.79 41.42
N VAL A 11 5.70 -80.90 40.73
CA VAL A 11 6.18 -79.68 40.04
C VAL A 11 4.96 -79.13 39.28
N LEU A 12 4.35 -78.05 39.77
CA LEU A 12 3.74 -77.05 38.88
C LEU A 12 3.72 -75.70 39.58
N SER A 13 4.83 -74.98 39.38
CA SER A 13 4.87 -73.56 39.07
C SER A 13 3.98 -72.63 39.91
N LEU A 14 4.42 -72.32 41.13
CA LEU A 14 4.17 -71.01 41.70
C LEU A 14 5.20 -70.05 41.07
N ALA A 15 4.90 -69.59 39.85
CA ALA A 15 5.70 -68.58 39.18
C ALA A 15 5.53 -67.26 39.93
N THR A 16 6.48 -66.94 40.79
CA THR A 16 6.63 -65.61 41.39
C THR A 16 6.98 -64.64 40.26
N LEU A 17 5.98 -63.90 39.78
CA LEU A 17 6.18 -62.71 38.96
C LEU A 17 6.82 -61.63 39.85
N HIS A 18 8.15 -61.62 39.94
CA HIS A 18 8.88 -60.41 40.29
C HIS A 18 8.96 -59.57 39.01
N SER A 19 7.89 -58.84 38.73
CA SER A 19 7.95 -57.69 37.84
C SER A 19 8.65 -56.58 38.63
N CYS A 20 9.96 -56.43 38.47
CA CYS A 20 10.56 -55.12 38.68
C CYS A 20 9.98 -54.23 37.58
N ILE A 21 8.97 -53.44 37.92
CA ILE A 21 8.70 -52.23 37.15
C ILE A 21 9.85 -51.31 37.53
N GLU A 22 10.86 -51.19 36.66
CA GLU A 22 11.68 -49.98 36.68
C GLU A 22 10.69 -48.83 36.51
N GLU A 23 10.54 -47.99 37.52
CA GLU A 23 9.87 -46.72 37.33
C GLU A 23 10.71 -45.96 36.31
N ASP A 24 10.22 -45.91 35.05
CA ASP A 24 10.75 -45.01 34.04
C ASP A 24 10.59 -43.61 34.61
N LYS A 25 11.67 -43.11 35.22
CA LYS A 25 11.75 -41.74 35.68
C LYS A 25 11.85 -40.90 34.43
N PHE A 26 10.71 -40.49 33.88
CA PHE A 26 10.65 -39.47 32.86
C PHE A 26 11.49 -38.28 33.38
N GLY A 27 12.59 -37.97 32.69
CA GLY A 27 13.43 -36.85 33.06
C GLY A 27 12.65 -35.54 33.00
N LEU A 28 13.19 -34.49 33.62
CA LEU A 28 12.59 -33.16 33.53
C LEU A 28 12.46 -32.76 32.05
N SER A 29 11.31 -32.21 31.67
CA SER A 29 11.02 -31.74 30.31
C SER A 29 11.97 -30.61 29.90
N SER A 30 12.49 -30.68 28.68
CA SER A 30 13.32 -29.63 28.06
C SER A 30 12.54 -28.73 27.10
N PHE A 31 11.22 -28.91 26.98
CA PHE A 31 10.39 -28.13 26.06
C PHE A 31 10.19 -26.69 26.53
N LYS A 32 10.36 -25.75 25.61
CA LYS A 32 10.44 -24.30 25.85
C LYS A 32 9.83 -23.46 24.72
N ALA A 33 8.80 -24.01 24.08
CA ALA A 33 8.10 -23.36 22.99
C ALA A 33 6.96 -22.45 23.50
N ILE A 34 6.72 -21.37 22.77
CA ILE A 34 5.44 -20.64 22.77
C ILE A 34 4.61 -21.22 21.62
N THR A 35 3.41 -21.70 21.92
CA THR A 35 2.53 -22.38 20.96
C THR A 35 1.33 -21.54 20.55
N ALA A 36 0.99 -20.51 21.34
CA ALA A 36 0.05 -19.47 20.97
C ALA A 36 0.46 -18.16 21.63
N PHE A 37 0.28 -17.06 20.92
CA PHE A 37 0.45 -15.72 21.44
C PHE A 37 -0.55 -14.80 20.75
N GLN A 38 -1.34 -14.06 21.52
CA GLN A 38 -2.33 -13.13 21.02
C GLN A 38 -2.30 -11.82 21.79
N LEU A 39 -2.46 -10.72 21.07
CA LEU A 39 -2.70 -9.40 21.65
C LEU A 39 -4.20 -9.05 21.52
N PRO A 40 -4.74 -8.21 22.42
CA PRO A 40 -6.02 -7.57 22.17
C PRO A 40 -5.94 -6.73 20.89
N MET A 41 -7.04 -6.70 20.13
CA MET A 41 -7.18 -5.86 18.92
C MET A 41 -6.21 -6.20 17.77
N GLN A 42 -5.70 -7.45 17.71
CA GLN A 42 -4.92 -7.92 16.57
C GLN A 42 -5.76 -8.10 15.31
N ASP A 43 -5.15 -7.78 14.17
CA ASP A 43 -5.73 -7.86 12.84
C ASP A 43 -5.16 -9.08 12.12
N GLY A 44 -5.89 -10.20 12.16
CA GLY A 44 -5.46 -11.45 11.54
C GLY A 44 -4.70 -12.38 12.48
N THR A 45 -3.95 -13.33 11.92
CA THR A 45 -3.36 -14.45 12.64
C THR A 45 -1.89 -14.22 12.99
N THR A 46 -1.52 -14.49 14.23
CA THR A 46 -0.12 -14.49 14.68
C THR A 46 0.71 -15.53 13.92
N THR A 47 1.88 -15.14 13.43
CA THR A 47 2.88 -16.05 12.88
C THR A 47 3.87 -16.43 13.97
N ILE A 48 4.10 -17.74 14.17
CA ILE A 48 5.07 -18.27 15.15
C ILE A 48 6.12 -19.08 14.40
N ASN A 49 7.35 -18.57 14.31
CA ASN A 49 8.49 -19.28 13.77
C ASN A 49 9.31 -19.90 14.92
N ALA A 50 9.15 -21.20 15.13
CA ALA A 50 9.85 -21.92 16.21
C ALA A 50 11.35 -22.16 15.92
N GLU A 51 11.79 -22.10 14.67
CA GLU A 51 13.21 -22.24 14.32
C GLU A 51 13.97 -20.94 14.62
N GLU A 52 13.34 -19.79 14.31
CA GLU A 52 13.91 -18.46 14.53
C GLU A 52 13.61 -17.89 15.92
N LEU A 53 12.72 -18.55 16.68
CA LEU A 53 12.18 -18.05 17.96
C LEU A 53 11.56 -16.66 17.81
N LEU A 54 10.84 -16.44 16.71
CA LEU A 54 10.22 -15.17 16.33
C LEU A 54 8.69 -15.32 16.31
N ILE A 55 8.00 -14.32 16.83
CA ILE A 55 6.54 -14.18 16.79
C ILE A 55 6.21 -12.83 16.17
N GLU A 56 5.43 -12.85 15.10
CA GLU A 56 4.96 -11.65 14.41
C GLU A 56 3.45 -11.54 14.59
N ILE A 57 3.03 -10.40 15.14
CA ILE A 57 1.63 -10.14 15.48
C ILE A 57 1.10 -9.02 14.59
N PRO A 58 0.13 -9.33 13.72
CA PRO A 58 -0.44 -8.36 12.81
C PRO A 58 -1.40 -7.44 13.58
N ILE A 59 -1.15 -6.12 13.59
CA ILE A 59 -1.96 -5.10 14.30
C ILE A 59 -2.18 -3.88 13.36
N GLY A 60 -3.41 -3.38 13.28
CA GLY A 60 -3.74 -2.18 12.52
C GLY A 60 -3.16 -0.90 13.13
N GLU A 61 -3.00 0.15 12.31
CA GLU A 61 -2.48 1.42 12.79
C GLU A 61 -3.43 2.16 13.75
N GLY A 62 -2.87 3.06 14.54
CA GLY A 62 -3.61 3.86 15.54
C GLY A 62 -3.94 3.10 16.82
N VAL A 63 -3.60 1.81 16.93
CA VAL A 63 -3.67 1.06 18.19
C VAL A 63 -2.55 1.52 19.11
N ASN A 64 -2.89 1.94 20.32
CA ASN A 64 -1.89 2.26 21.34
C ASN A 64 -1.19 0.96 21.79
N LEU A 65 0.11 0.86 21.55
CA LEU A 65 0.95 -0.31 21.88
C LEU A 65 1.70 -0.17 23.21
N GLU A 66 1.68 1.02 23.82
CA GLU A 66 2.26 1.29 25.12
C GLU A 66 1.28 0.74 26.17
N ASN A 67 1.63 -0.32 26.90
CA ASN A 67 0.83 -0.93 27.99
C ASN A 67 -0.27 -1.92 27.56
N ILE A 68 0.08 -2.90 26.73
CA ILE A 68 -0.79 -4.01 26.31
C ILE A 68 -0.56 -5.26 27.16
N VAL A 69 -1.65 -5.86 27.66
CA VAL A 69 -1.64 -7.21 28.26
C VAL A 69 -2.01 -8.22 27.18
N PRO A 70 -1.16 -9.23 26.87
CA PRO A 70 -1.52 -10.30 25.93
C PRO A 70 -2.83 -10.99 26.32
N SER A 71 -3.71 -11.21 25.34
CA SER A 71 -5.02 -11.84 25.57
C SER A 71 -4.92 -13.37 25.69
N ASN A 72 -3.90 -13.97 25.07
CA ASN A 72 -3.59 -15.38 25.21
C ASN A 72 -2.07 -15.62 25.07
N ILE A 73 -1.51 -16.47 25.94
CA ILE A 73 -0.18 -17.04 25.78
C ILE A 73 -0.26 -18.52 26.17
N GLU A 74 0.09 -19.40 25.25
CA GLU A 74 0.25 -20.84 25.52
C GLU A 74 1.73 -21.22 25.36
N ILE A 75 2.23 -21.99 26.32
CA ILE A 75 3.61 -22.46 26.37
C ILE A 75 3.66 -23.98 26.56
N SER A 76 4.84 -24.55 26.35
CA SER A 76 5.12 -25.96 26.64
C SER A 76 4.71 -26.36 28.06
N ASN A 77 4.15 -27.57 28.21
CA ASN A 77 3.78 -28.10 29.52
C ASN A 77 4.97 -28.08 30.50
N LEU A 78 4.69 -27.71 31.76
CA LEU A 78 5.67 -27.60 32.86
C LEU A 78 6.71 -26.48 32.70
N ALA A 79 6.67 -25.72 31.60
CA ALA A 79 7.51 -24.53 31.45
C ALA A 79 6.92 -23.34 32.20
N THR A 80 7.76 -22.33 32.41
CA THR A 80 7.38 -21.00 32.91
C THR A 80 7.83 -19.94 31.91
N ILE A 81 7.21 -18.75 31.94
CA ILE A 81 7.52 -17.66 31.03
C ILE A 81 7.69 -16.33 31.79
N SER A 82 8.60 -15.49 31.32
CA SER A 82 8.79 -14.11 31.78
C SER A 82 9.00 -13.20 30.57
N PRO A 83 8.34 -12.04 30.45
CA PRO A 83 7.32 -11.47 31.36
C PRO A 83 6.10 -12.37 31.59
N LEU A 84 5.41 -12.18 32.71
CA LEU A 84 4.22 -12.96 33.04
C LEU A 84 3.06 -12.59 32.09
N PRO A 85 2.15 -13.51 31.75
CA PRO A 85 1.03 -13.22 30.85
C PRO A 85 0.10 -12.07 31.32
N SER A 86 0.08 -11.78 32.63
CA SER A 86 -0.72 -10.71 33.22
C SER A 86 0.01 -9.36 33.32
N GLU A 87 1.30 -9.30 32.95
CA GLU A 87 2.10 -8.08 33.01
C GLU A 87 1.95 -7.29 31.71
N PRO A 88 1.51 -6.02 31.76
CA PRO A 88 1.44 -5.21 30.55
C PRO A 88 2.83 -4.91 30.02
N GLN A 89 2.99 -4.98 28.69
CA GLN A 89 4.21 -4.68 27.97
C GLN A 89 4.01 -3.52 27.00
N ASP A 90 5.12 -2.93 26.56
CA ASP A 90 5.16 -1.94 25.50
C ASP A 90 5.63 -2.62 24.21
N PHE A 91 4.73 -2.73 23.23
CA PHE A 91 5.00 -3.35 21.93
C PHE A 91 5.35 -2.33 20.84
N THR A 92 5.67 -1.07 21.18
CA THR A 92 6.23 -0.11 20.22
C THR A 92 7.61 -0.55 19.69
N ASN A 93 8.28 -1.47 20.40
CA ASN A 93 9.52 -2.12 20.01
C ASN A 93 9.41 -3.64 20.27
N PRO A 94 10.30 -4.48 19.69
CA PRO A 94 10.29 -5.92 19.95
C PRO A 94 10.43 -6.24 21.45
N VAL A 95 9.57 -7.12 21.94
CA VAL A 95 9.55 -7.57 23.35
C VAL A 95 10.13 -8.98 23.45
N LEU A 96 11.05 -9.19 24.39
CA LEU A 96 11.69 -10.49 24.60
C LEU A 96 10.96 -11.29 25.68
N TYR A 97 10.52 -12.50 25.35
CA TYR A 97 9.95 -13.47 26.28
C TYR A 97 10.91 -14.64 26.52
N THR A 98 11.25 -14.89 27.78
CA THR A 98 12.08 -16.03 28.19
C THR A 98 11.19 -17.17 28.66
N VAL A 99 11.24 -18.31 27.95
CA VAL A 99 10.59 -19.56 28.38
C VAL A 99 11.63 -20.43 29.09
N THR A 100 11.34 -20.82 30.33
CA THR A 100 12.19 -21.72 31.14
C THR A 100 11.50 -23.08 31.25
N ALA A 101 12.15 -24.12 30.73
CA ALA A 101 11.67 -25.50 30.79
C ALA A 101 11.79 -26.09 32.22
N GLU A 102 11.19 -27.26 32.43
CA GLU A 102 11.22 -27.96 33.72
C GLU A 102 12.66 -28.34 34.12
N ASP A 103 13.53 -28.64 33.16
CA ASP A 103 14.95 -28.93 33.36
C ASP A 103 15.83 -27.69 33.65
N ASN A 104 15.23 -26.50 33.72
CA ASN A 104 15.85 -25.18 33.88
C ASN A 104 16.62 -24.65 32.66
N THR A 105 16.54 -25.31 31.50
CA THR A 105 17.05 -24.71 30.26
C THR A 105 16.09 -23.64 29.73
N THR A 106 16.62 -22.63 29.04
CA THR A 106 15.82 -21.48 28.58
C THR A 106 15.85 -21.29 27.07
N ALA A 107 14.86 -20.58 26.54
CA ALA A 107 14.80 -20.03 25.18
C ALA A 107 14.26 -18.60 25.24
N ILE A 108 14.82 -17.71 24.42
CA ILE A 108 14.39 -16.32 24.30
C ILE A 108 13.63 -16.19 22.98
N TRP A 109 12.37 -15.81 23.06
CA TRP A 109 11.49 -15.53 21.95
C TRP A 109 11.39 -14.02 21.73
N THR A 110 11.49 -13.58 20.48
CA THR A 110 11.26 -12.19 20.10
C THR A 110 9.82 -12.04 19.62
N VAL A 111 9.04 -11.17 20.26
CA VAL A 111 7.67 -10.84 19.86
C VAL A 111 7.69 -9.45 19.26
N THR A 112 7.28 -9.33 18.00
CA THR A 112 7.17 -8.05 17.30
C THR A 112 5.77 -7.86 16.78
N VAL A 113 5.29 -6.62 16.84
CA VAL A 113 4.10 -6.20 16.11
C VAL A 113 4.51 -5.84 14.69
N VAL A 114 3.72 -6.27 13.71
CA VAL A 114 3.86 -5.86 12.31
C VAL A 114 2.60 -5.07 11.94
N SER A 115 2.79 -3.90 11.34
CA SER A 115 1.66 -3.07 10.90
C SER A 115 0.89 -3.79 9.81
N THR A 116 -0.42 -3.91 10.01
CA THR A 116 -1.34 -4.50 9.03
C THR A 116 -2.11 -3.44 8.28
N LEU A 117 -1.48 -2.31 7.95
CA LEU A 117 -2.04 -1.50 6.89
C LEU A 117 -2.46 -2.48 5.79
N PRO A 118 -3.72 -2.48 5.32
CA PRO A 118 -3.96 -3.10 4.04
C PRO A 118 -2.90 -2.50 3.10
N ASN A 119 -2.50 -3.21 2.06
CA ASN A 119 -1.75 -2.59 0.98
C ASN A 119 -2.82 -2.02 0.02
N PRO A 120 -3.57 -0.94 0.36
CA PRO A 120 -4.69 -0.53 -0.44
C PRO A 120 -4.19 -0.17 -1.83
N GLN A 121 -4.91 -0.66 -2.82
CA GLN A 121 -4.84 -0.14 -4.17
C GLN A 121 -5.99 0.82 -4.38
N LEU A 122 -5.84 1.71 -5.35
CA LEU A 122 -6.96 2.54 -5.78
C LEU A 122 -7.89 1.72 -6.68
N PRO A 123 -9.23 1.83 -6.51
CA PRO A 123 -10.18 1.18 -7.41
C PRO A 123 -9.94 1.57 -8.87
N ASN A 124 -10.13 0.62 -9.80
CA ASN A 124 -10.01 0.83 -11.24
C ASN A 124 -8.62 1.38 -11.70
N SER A 125 -7.54 1.01 -11.03
CA SER A 125 -6.18 1.45 -11.42
C SER A 125 -5.59 0.72 -12.63
N ASN A 126 -6.22 -0.38 -13.05
CA ASN A 126 -6.02 -0.98 -14.37
C ASN A 126 -6.81 -0.28 -15.48
N PHE A 127 -7.67 0.70 -15.13
CA PHE A 127 -8.42 1.53 -16.09
C PHE A 127 -9.35 0.80 -17.08
N ASP A 128 -9.76 -0.43 -16.77
CA ASP A 128 -10.67 -1.22 -17.62
C ASP A 128 -12.12 -0.73 -17.61
N LEU A 129 -12.55 -0.09 -16.51
CA LEU A 129 -13.93 0.35 -16.35
C LEU A 129 -14.08 1.82 -16.75
N TRP A 130 -15.11 2.08 -17.55
CA TRP A 130 -15.52 3.41 -17.98
C TRP A 130 -17.04 3.52 -17.98
N TYR A 131 -17.56 4.70 -17.66
CA TYR A 131 -18.98 5.00 -17.69
C TYR A 131 -19.28 6.25 -18.52
N PRO A 132 -20.43 6.29 -19.22
CA PRO A 132 -20.82 7.45 -20.01
C PRO A 132 -21.28 8.60 -19.12
N VAL A 133 -20.81 9.81 -19.43
CA VAL A 133 -21.33 11.08 -18.89
C VAL A 133 -21.76 11.94 -20.07
N SER A 134 -23.08 12.00 -20.32
CA SER A 134 -23.66 12.69 -21.47
C SER A 134 -23.08 12.21 -22.81
N ASP A 135 -22.07 12.91 -23.31
CA ASP A 135 -21.44 12.79 -24.63
C ASP A 135 -19.97 12.34 -24.57
N TYR A 136 -19.41 12.13 -23.38
CA TYR A 136 -18.05 11.62 -23.18
C TYR A 136 -18.00 10.46 -22.18
N GLN A 137 -16.83 9.86 -22.00
CA GLN A 137 -16.59 8.78 -21.03
C GLN A 137 -15.80 9.29 -19.83
N GLN A 138 -16.05 8.70 -18.66
CA GLN A 138 -15.25 8.88 -17.47
C GLN A 138 -14.72 7.53 -16.95
N PRO A 139 -13.51 7.50 -16.37
CA PRO A 139 -12.93 6.29 -15.81
C PRO A 139 -13.66 5.89 -14.53
N GLY A 140 -13.93 4.60 -14.38
CA GLY A 140 -14.62 3.99 -13.25
C GLY A 140 -15.84 3.17 -13.68
N GLU A 141 -16.42 2.43 -12.74
CA GLU A 141 -17.68 1.70 -12.97
C GLU A 141 -18.89 2.66 -13.02
N SER A 142 -18.86 3.72 -12.22
CA SER A 142 -19.93 4.71 -12.11
C SER A 142 -19.44 6.00 -11.46
N GLU A 143 -20.24 7.06 -11.56
CA GLU A 143 -20.01 8.35 -10.88
C GLU A 143 -19.94 8.20 -9.35
N ASP A 144 -20.73 7.28 -8.77
CA ASP A 144 -20.82 7.11 -7.32
C ASP A 144 -19.62 6.36 -6.72
N THR A 145 -18.92 5.56 -7.54
CA THR A 145 -17.88 4.64 -7.06
C THR A 145 -16.48 5.00 -7.55
N THR A 146 -16.35 5.89 -8.54
CA THR A 146 -15.04 6.27 -9.06
C THR A 146 -14.28 7.18 -8.09
N VAL A 147 -12.96 6.95 -8.00
CA VAL A 147 -12.02 7.86 -7.36
C VAL A 147 -11.31 8.76 -8.37
N TRP A 148 -11.53 8.52 -9.67
CA TRP A 148 -10.81 9.16 -10.76
C TRP A 148 -11.66 10.27 -11.40
N GLY A 149 -11.06 11.45 -11.55
CA GLY A 149 -11.60 12.59 -12.25
C GLY A 149 -10.77 12.94 -13.49
N THR A 150 -11.39 13.70 -14.40
CA THR A 150 -10.75 14.26 -15.58
C THR A 150 -11.25 15.69 -15.82
N ALA A 151 -10.54 16.44 -16.67
CA ALA A 151 -10.99 17.76 -17.13
C ALA A 151 -12.02 17.69 -18.28
N ASN A 152 -12.49 16.49 -18.67
CA ASN A 152 -13.37 16.30 -19.82
C ASN A 152 -14.63 17.16 -19.77
N ARG A 153 -15.19 17.41 -18.57
CA ARG A 153 -16.37 18.27 -18.39
C ARG A 153 -16.16 19.68 -18.94
N ALA A 154 -14.97 20.26 -18.77
CA ALA A 154 -14.67 21.58 -19.30
C ALA A 154 -14.55 21.56 -20.83
N LEU A 155 -13.95 20.51 -21.37
CA LEU A 155 -13.73 20.34 -22.81
C LEU A 155 -15.02 20.00 -23.56
N ALA A 156 -15.92 19.21 -22.97
CA ALA A 156 -17.24 18.91 -23.52
C ALA A 156 -18.11 20.17 -23.75
N ILE A 157 -17.86 21.27 -23.02
CA ILE A 157 -18.52 22.57 -23.28
C ILE A 157 -18.03 23.17 -24.61
N ALA A 158 -16.76 22.94 -24.95
CA ALA A 158 -16.03 23.61 -26.03
C ALA A 158 -15.78 22.70 -27.26
N GLY A 159 -16.02 21.40 -27.16
CA GLY A 159 -15.67 20.42 -28.18
C GLY A 159 -15.68 19.00 -27.60
N ASP A 160 -14.76 18.17 -28.07
CA ASP A 160 -14.65 16.77 -27.64
C ASP A 160 -13.79 16.63 -26.38
N ALA A 161 -14.12 15.62 -25.56
CA ALA A 161 -13.27 15.19 -24.45
C ALA A 161 -11.89 14.73 -24.94
N ASN A 162 -10.85 14.99 -24.14
CA ASN A 162 -9.47 14.71 -24.51
C ASN A 162 -8.78 13.67 -23.61
N THR A 163 -9.48 13.15 -22.61
CA THR A 163 -9.10 11.97 -21.82
C THR A 163 -10.08 10.84 -22.15
N ASN A 164 -9.63 9.82 -22.86
CA ASN A 164 -10.53 8.81 -23.44
C ASN A 164 -10.04 7.38 -23.17
N PRO A 165 -10.94 6.38 -23.12
CA PRO A 165 -10.55 4.97 -23.14
C PRO A 165 -9.92 4.58 -24.48
N GLU A 166 -8.86 3.78 -24.45
CA GLU A 166 -8.29 3.08 -25.60
C GLU A 166 -8.42 1.57 -25.39
N ASP A 167 -9.18 0.90 -26.25
CA ASP A 167 -9.37 -0.56 -26.22
C ASP A 167 -8.09 -1.26 -26.71
N LEU A 168 -7.39 -1.94 -25.80
CA LEU A 168 -6.21 -2.75 -26.12
C LEU A 168 -6.59 -4.19 -26.53
N GLY A 169 -7.88 -4.52 -26.46
CA GLY A 169 -8.46 -5.82 -26.76
C GLY A 169 -8.64 -6.70 -25.52
N ASN A 170 -9.52 -7.70 -25.63
CA ASN A 170 -9.82 -8.65 -24.56
C ASN A 170 -10.38 -8.04 -23.25
N GLY A 171 -10.93 -6.83 -23.34
CA GLY A 171 -11.47 -6.12 -22.18
C GLY A 171 -10.43 -5.35 -21.36
N ASP A 172 -9.21 -5.23 -21.88
CA ASP A 172 -8.14 -4.37 -21.34
C ASP A 172 -8.26 -2.97 -21.97
N PHE A 173 -8.36 -1.93 -21.15
CA PHE A 173 -8.39 -0.55 -21.60
C PHE A 173 -7.25 0.27 -20.99
N ALA A 174 -6.59 1.06 -21.83
CA ALA A 174 -5.72 2.14 -21.37
C ALA A 174 -6.48 3.47 -21.30
N VAL A 175 -5.90 4.43 -20.59
CA VAL A 175 -6.30 5.83 -20.66
C VAL A 175 -5.42 6.51 -21.70
N ASN A 176 -6.02 7.13 -22.72
CA ASN A 176 -5.34 8.01 -23.67
C ASN A 176 -5.62 9.48 -23.30
N LEU A 177 -4.55 10.20 -22.98
CA LEU A 177 -4.54 11.61 -22.62
C LEU A 177 -3.87 12.39 -23.76
N THR A 178 -4.63 13.20 -24.50
CA THR A 178 -4.08 14.04 -25.57
C THR A 178 -4.27 15.53 -25.29
N SER A 179 -3.19 16.31 -25.38
CA SER A 179 -3.27 17.77 -25.35
C SER A 179 -3.92 18.30 -26.63
N VAL A 180 -4.96 19.14 -26.53
CA VAL A 180 -5.75 19.60 -27.68
C VAL A 180 -5.87 21.13 -27.72
N ALA A 181 -6.16 21.68 -28.90
CA ALA A 181 -6.57 23.07 -29.03
C ALA A 181 -7.97 23.26 -28.43
N ALA A 182 -8.19 24.32 -27.64
CA ALA A 182 -9.48 24.57 -26.98
C ALA A 182 -9.99 26.03 -27.10
N PRO A 183 -9.94 26.65 -28.31
CA PRO A 183 -9.98 28.11 -28.50
C PRO A 183 -11.26 28.82 -28.04
N LEU A 184 -12.32 28.08 -27.68
CA LEU A 184 -13.53 28.67 -27.09
C LEU A 184 -13.35 29.04 -25.61
N LEU A 185 -12.39 28.42 -24.91
CA LEU A 185 -12.10 28.69 -23.51
C LEU A 185 -10.69 29.26 -23.35
N VAL A 186 -9.70 28.60 -23.96
CA VAL A 186 -8.26 28.80 -23.76
C VAL A 186 -7.51 28.41 -25.04
N ARG A 187 -6.20 28.68 -25.16
CA ARG A 187 -5.45 28.27 -26.37
C ARG A 187 -5.44 26.75 -26.53
N MET A 188 -4.99 26.05 -25.49
CA MET A 188 -4.88 24.60 -25.42
C MET A 188 -5.37 24.08 -24.09
N ALA A 189 -5.71 22.81 -24.04
CA ALA A 189 -5.98 22.09 -22.81
C ALA A 189 -5.20 20.78 -22.81
N ALA A 190 -4.41 20.57 -21.76
CA ALA A 190 -3.84 19.27 -21.49
C ALA A 190 -4.95 18.29 -21.10
N ALA A 191 -4.78 17.02 -21.46
CA ALA A 191 -5.60 15.95 -20.92
C ALA A 191 -5.07 15.58 -19.54
N THR A 192 -5.99 15.27 -18.62
CA THR A 192 -5.65 14.99 -17.23
C THR A 192 -6.49 13.85 -16.69
N LEU A 193 -5.85 12.95 -15.95
CA LEU A 193 -6.48 11.98 -15.06
C LEU A 193 -5.97 12.24 -13.66
N PHE A 194 -6.84 12.28 -12.67
CA PHE A 194 -6.42 12.52 -11.28
C PHE A 194 -7.33 11.83 -10.28
N THR A 195 -6.84 11.54 -9.07
CA THR A 195 -7.75 11.22 -7.96
C THR A 195 -8.47 12.47 -7.50
N GLY A 196 -9.77 12.36 -7.24
CA GLY A 196 -10.62 13.46 -6.82
C GLY A 196 -11.70 13.80 -7.84
N LYS A 197 -12.17 15.05 -7.85
CA LYS A 197 -13.32 15.47 -8.66
C LYS A 197 -13.10 16.80 -9.35
N PHE A 198 -13.59 16.89 -10.59
CA PHE A 198 -13.75 18.18 -11.24
C PHE A 198 -14.99 18.88 -10.68
N THR A 199 -14.85 20.13 -10.27
CA THR A 199 -15.88 20.90 -9.54
C THR A 199 -17.15 21.14 -10.37
N ASP A 200 -18.27 21.27 -9.65
CA ASP A 200 -19.57 21.65 -10.21
C ASP A 200 -19.67 23.17 -10.36
N GLY A 201 -19.48 23.66 -11.58
CA GLY A 201 -19.50 25.10 -11.88
C GLY A 201 -19.09 25.39 -13.32
N PHE A 202 -19.18 26.64 -13.76
CA PHE A 202 -18.53 27.00 -15.02
C PHE A 202 -17.00 26.98 -14.79
N PRO A 203 -16.20 26.30 -15.64
CA PRO A 203 -14.76 26.24 -15.45
C PRO A 203 -14.13 27.64 -15.40
N ASN A 204 -13.22 27.85 -14.46
CA ASN A 204 -12.42 29.06 -14.33
C ASN A 204 -11.11 28.91 -15.11
N PRO A 205 -10.98 29.46 -16.31
CA PRO A 205 -9.75 29.36 -17.10
C PRO A 205 -8.62 30.24 -16.54
N ALA A 206 -8.90 31.22 -15.68
CA ALA A 206 -7.85 32.04 -15.07
C ALA A 206 -7.14 31.33 -13.90
N ASP A 207 -7.75 30.27 -13.37
CA ASP A 207 -7.18 29.39 -12.36
C ASP A 207 -7.67 27.96 -12.61
N PRO A 208 -7.07 27.24 -13.58
CA PRO A 208 -7.52 25.90 -13.96
C PRO A 208 -7.53 24.91 -12.80
N ARG A 209 -6.57 25.04 -11.87
CA ARG A 209 -6.46 24.17 -10.69
C ARG A 209 -7.63 24.34 -9.74
N SER A 210 -8.17 25.55 -9.57
CA SER A 210 -9.38 25.77 -8.74
C SER A 210 -10.60 24.97 -9.19
N ASN A 211 -10.60 24.46 -10.42
CA ASN A 211 -11.68 23.61 -10.93
C ASN A 211 -11.57 22.15 -10.48
N ILE A 212 -10.53 21.77 -9.74
CA ILE A 212 -10.25 20.40 -9.33
C ILE A 212 -10.13 20.33 -7.81
N ASP A 213 -10.93 19.46 -7.20
CA ASP A 213 -10.73 19.01 -5.83
C ASP A 213 -9.88 17.74 -5.86
N PHE A 214 -8.59 17.89 -5.57
CA PHE A 214 -7.62 16.80 -5.68
C PHE A 214 -7.69 15.85 -4.49
N GLY A 215 -7.44 14.58 -4.77
CA GLY A 215 -7.18 13.54 -3.78
C GLY A 215 -8.41 12.72 -3.42
N THR A 216 -8.16 11.59 -2.77
CA THR A 216 -9.19 10.69 -2.24
C THR A 216 -8.73 10.12 -0.89
N PRO A 217 -9.64 9.75 0.03
CA PRO A 217 -9.27 9.11 1.28
C PRO A 217 -8.41 7.87 1.07
N PHE A 218 -7.31 7.78 1.82
CA PHE A 218 -6.33 6.71 1.67
C PHE A 218 -5.41 6.64 2.88
N SER A 219 -5.13 5.43 3.36
CA SER A 219 -4.33 5.21 4.56
C SER A 219 -3.20 4.20 4.38
N GLY A 220 -2.65 4.09 3.15
CA GLY A 220 -1.47 3.27 2.87
C GLY A 220 -0.17 4.06 2.94
N LYS A 221 0.96 3.36 3.08
CA LYS A 221 2.30 3.95 3.06
C LYS A 221 3.22 3.23 2.05
N PRO A 222 2.92 3.29 0.74
CA PRO A 222 3.69 2.60 -0.30
C PRO A 222 5.11 3.18 -0.45
N ASN A 223 6.06 2.33 -0.84
CA ASN A 223 7.45 2.72 -1.12
C ASN A 223 7.62 3.32 -2.53
N ALA A 224 6.78 2.92 -3.47
CA ALA A 224 6.82 3.36 -4.86
C ALA A 224 5.43 3.26 -5.50
N PHE A 225 5.29 3.79 -6.72
CA PHE A 225 4.20 3.44 -7.61
C PHE A 225 4.75 2.92 -8.94
N ARG A 226 3.94 2.12 -9.63
CA ARG A 226 4.28 1.53 -10.92
C ARG A 226 3.13 1.68 -11.90
N LEU A 227 3.44 1.82 -13.19
CA LEU A 227 2.47 1.80 -14.28
C LEU A 227 3.13 1.43 -15.59
N ASP A 228 2.33 1.07 -16.59
CA ASP A 228 2.77 1.01 -17.98
C ASP A 228 2.42 2.33 -18.67
N TYR A 229 3.35 2.91 -19.42
CA TYR A 229 3.09 4.16 -20.15
C TYR A 229 3.73 4.20 -21.55
N THR A 230 3.18 5.08 -22.38
CA THR A 230 3.84 5.62 -23.58
C THR A 230 3.74 7.13 -23.55
N TYR A 231 4.70 7.82 -24.17
CA TYR A 231 4.63 9.26 -24.33
C TYR A 231 5.13 9.67 -25.71
N ILE A 232 4.36 10.51 -26.41
CA ILE A 232 4.76 11.13 -27.67
C ILE A 232 4.53 12.63 -27.50
N PRO A 233 5.57 13.45 -27.33
CA PRO A 233 5.40 14.89 -27.26
C PRO A 233 4.92 15.44 -28.61
N GLY A 234 4.05 16.44 -28.57
CA GLY A 234 3.61 17.16 -29.77
C GLY A 234 4.76 17.93 -30.43
N GLU A 235 4.62 18.21 -31.72
CA GLU A 235 5.72 18.77 -32.52
C GLU A 235 6.13 20.20 -32.11
N SER A 236 5.18 21.02 -31.66
CA SER A 236 5.38 22.45 -31.40
C SER A 236 5.11 22.78 -29.94
N TYR A 237 6.19 22.94 -29.17
CA TYR A 237 6.12 23.35 -27.77
C TYR A 237 5.96 24.87 -27.67
N GLU A 238 4.82 25.32 -27.14
CA GLU A 238 4.37 26.71 -27.21
C GLU A 238 3.87 27.21 -25.86
N ASP A 239 4.03 28.52 -25.61
CA ASP A 239 3.50 29.21 -24.43
C ASP A 239 1.97 29.50 -24.52
N GLU A 240 1.43 30.18 -23.51
CA GLU A 240 -0.01 30.52 -23.44
C GLU A 240 -0.50 31.38 -24.63
N ASP A 241 0.38 32.17 -25.23
CA ASP A 241 0.11 33.06 -26.36
C ASP A 241 0.28 32.35 -27.73
N GLY A 242 0.82 31.12 -27.74
CA GLY A 242 1.11 30.36 -28.96
C GLY A 242 2.44 30.69 -29.61
N ASN A 243 3.38 31.28 -28.87
CA ASN A 243 4.75 31.43 -29.35
C ASN A 243 5.52 30.14 -29.08
N VAL A 244 6.25 29.67 -30.09
CA VAL A 244 7.14 28.51 -29.94
C VAL A 244 8.28 28.86 -28.98
N ILE A 245 8.46 28.02 -27.97
CA ILE A 245 9.50 28.16 -26.94
C ILE A 245 10.54 27.02 -27.05
N PRO A 246 11.79 27.22 -26.56
CA PRO A 246 12.80 26.17 -26.59
C PRO A 246 12.42 24.97 -25.72
N GLY A 247 12.79 23.77 -26.18
CA GLY A 247 12.56 22.52 -25.46
C GLY A 247 11.55 21.63 -26.16
N SER A 248 10.98 20.71 -25.39
CA SER A 248 9.89 19.84 -25.83
C SER A 248 8.86 19.79 -24.71
N ASP A 249 7.62 19.45 -25.06
CA ASP A 249 6.59 19.22 -24.07
C ASP A 249 6.92 17.98 -23.24
N GLN A 250 6.39 17.93 -22.02
CA GLN A 250 6.67 16.88 -21.06
C GLN A 250 5.37 16.29 -20.53
N CYS A 251 5.30 14.97 -20.35
CA CYS A 251 4.26 14.39 -19.51
C CYS A 251 4.56 14.65 -18.04
N ASP A 252 3.52 14.59 -17.21
CA ASP A 252 3.65 14.73 -15.76
C ASP A 252 2.86 13.64 -15.05
N ILE A 253 3.53 12.89 -14.18
CA ILE A 253 2.97 11.74 -13.46
C ILE A 253 3.44 11.80 -12.02
N TYR A 254 2.51 11.91 -11.08
CA TYR A 254 2.89 12.03 -9.68
C TYR A 254 1.89 11.44 -8.69
N VAL A 255 2.42 11.04 -7.55
CA VAL A 255 1.72 10.58 -6.36
C VAL A 255 2.14 11.43 -5.18
N LEU A 256 1.15 11.97 -4.47
CA LEU A 256 1.33 12.75 -3.26
C LEU A 256 0.57 12.04 -2.14
N LEU A 257 1.28 11.75 -1.05
CA LEU A 257 0.69 11.24 0.18
C LEU A 257 0.56 12.39 1.15
N GLU A 258 -0.63 12.55 1.71
CA GLU A 258 -1.00 13.74 2.44
C GLU A 258 -1.72 13.40 3.73
N LYS A 259 -1.47 14.19 4.77
CA LYS A 259 -2.25 14.21 5.98
C LYS A 259 -3.06 15.50 5.99
N ARG A 260 -4.39 15.36 5.95
CA ARG A 260 -5.32 16.48 5.88
C ARG A 260 -6.11 16.57 7.18
N GLU A 261 -6.01 17.70 7.86
CA GLU A 261 -6.73 18.00 9.09
C GLU A 261 -7.39 19.38 9.00
N GLY A 262 -8.70 19.41 8.75
CA GLY A 262 -9.41 20.65 8.43
C GLY A 262 -8.89 21.24 7.12
N ASP A 263 -8.46 22.50 7.17
CA ASP A 263 -7.90 23.21 5.99
C ASP A 263 -6.38 23.01 5.85
N VAL A 264 -5.74 22.25 6.73
CA VAL A 264 -4.28 22.01 6.70
C VAL A 264 -3.98 20.76 5.88
N ILE A 265 -3.10 20.90 4.89
CA ILE A 265 -2.56 19.79 4.09
C ILE A 265 -1.05 19.67 4.40
N GLU A 266 -0.69 18.57 5.07
CA GLU A 266 0.70 18.21 5.30
C GLU A 266 1.14 17.18 4.24
N ARG A 267 2.13 17.52 3.41
CA ARG A 267 2.74 16.58 2.46
C ARG A 267 3.64 15.60 3.22
N ILE A 268 3.28 14.32 3.19
CA ILE A 268 3.98 13.22 3.87
C ILE A 268 4.94 12.50 2.93
N GLY A 269 4.54 12.29 1.67
CA GLY A 269 5.33 11.58 0.68
C GLY A 269 5.12 12.12 -0.73
N THR A 270 6.16 12.07 -1.56
CA THR A 270 6.15 12.54 -2.95
C THR A 270 6.86 11.55 -3.86
N GLY A 271 6.15 11.01 -4.85
CA GLY A 271 6.71 10.35 -6.01
C GLY A 271 6.37 11.16 -7.26
N TRP A 272 7.35 11.51 -8.10
CA TRP A 272 7.13 12.41 -9.23
C TRP A 272 8.02 12.05 -10.41
N PHE A 273 7.40 11.84 -11.57
CA PHE A 273 8.03 11.60 -12.85
C PHE A 273 7.57 12.62 -13.87
N ARG A 274 8.54 13.25 -14.56
CA ARG A 274 8.31 14.20 -15.64
C ARG A 274 9.33 13.92 -16.74
N SER A 275 8.89 13.85 -17.98
CA SER A 275 9.76 13.47 -19.10
C SER A 275 9.26 14.02 -20.43
N ASP A 276 10.20 14.46 -21.28
CA ASP A 276 10.00 14.76 -22.71
C ASP A 276 10.38 13.58 -23.60
N THR A 277 10.86 12.47 -23.03
CA THR A 277 11.39 11.36 -23.80
C THR A 277 10.26 10.63 -24.50
N GLN A 278 10.36 10.51 -25.83
CA GLN A 278 9.44 9.71 -26.62
C GLN A 278 9.58 8.22 -26.27
N VAL A 279 8.44 7.59 -25.98
CA VAL A 279 8.30 6.16 -25.66
C VAL A 279 7.15 5.61 -26.50
N ASP A 280 7.46 4.90 -27.59
CA ASP A 280 6.46 4.45 -28.58
C ASP A 280 5.66 3.21 -28.15
N THR A 281 6.22 2.41 -27.24
CA THR A 281 5.65 1.13 -26.79
C THR A 281 5.47 1.13 -25.30
N PHE A 282 4.35 0.57 -24.82
CA PHE A 282 4.07 0.49 -23.38
C PHE A 282 5.29 -0.06 -22.64
N THR A 283 5.81 0.80 -21.77
CA THR A 283 7.01 0.55 -20.98
C THR A 283 6.65 0.69 -19.52
N ASN A 284 7.12 -0.25 -18.71
CA ASN A 284 6.89 -0.22 -17.29
C ASN A 284 7.76 0.86 -16.62
N LEU A 285 7.14 1.73 -15.85
CA LEU A 285 7.75 2.80 -15.08
C LEU A 285 7.50 2.54 -13.60
N GLU A 286 8.57 2.57 -12.81
CA GLU A 286 8.50 2.52 -11.34
C GLU A 286 9.15 3.79 -10.77
N VAL A 287 8.48 4.43 -9.83
CA VAL A 287 8.90 5.70 -9.24
C VAL A 287 8.83 5.61 -7.73
N ASP A 288 9.98 5.80 -7.08
CA ASP A 288 10.09 5.83 -5.63
C ASP A 288 9.28 6.99 -5.03
N ILE A 289 8.64 6.72 -3.89
CA ILE A 289 7.99 7.72 -3.06
C ILE A 289 8.96 8.14 -1.96
N ILE A 290 9.31 9.42 -1.97
CA ILE A 290 10.22 10.02 -0.99
C ILE A 290 9.38 10.61 0.13
N TYR A 291 9.62 10.16 1.36
CA TYR A 291 8.91 10.62 2.54
C TYR A 291 9.61 11.81 3.21
N GLY A 292 8.81 12.78 3.66
CA GLY A 292 9.25 14.04 4.24
C GLY A 292 9.66 15.07 3.19
N GLN A 293 10.38 16.10 3.65
CA GLN A 293 10.83 17.20 2.82
C GLN A 293 11.79 16.74 1.72
N LEU A 294 11.49 17.12 0.47
CA LEU A 294 12.37 16.86 -0.66
C LEU A 294 13.71 17.59 -0.49
N ASP A 295 14.79 16.86 -0.75
CA ASP A 295 16.14 17.41 -0.80
C ASP A 295 16.34 18.24 -2.08
N SER A 296 16.91 19.44 -1.96
CA SER A 296 17.22 20.33 -3.09
C SER A 296 18.15 19.75 -4.16
N SER A 297 18.84 18.65 -3.85
CA SER A 297 19.70 17.93 -4.79
C SER A 297 18.94 16.98 -5.72
N LEU A 298 17.67 16.71 -5.42
CA LEU A 298 16.83 15.83 -6.23
C LEU A 298 16.41 16.52 -7.54
N PRO A 299 16.48 15.84 -8.70
CA PRO A 299 16.05 16.40 -9.98
C PRO A 299 14.63 16.96 -9.96
N GLN A 300 13.74 16.32 -9.19
CA GLN A 300 12.35 16.71 -9.06
C GLN A 300 12.10 17.91 -8.16
N PHE A 301 13.09 18.38 -7.40
CA PHE A 301 12.89 19.45 -6.42
C PHE A 301 12.33 20.74 -7.04
N GLU A 302 12.72 21.06 -8.28
CA GLU A 302 12.29 22.30 -8.96
C GLU A 302 10.79 22.32 -9.26
N TYR A 303 10.14 21.16 -9.44
CA TYR A 303 8.75 21.07 -9.86
C TYR A 303 7.84 20.30 -8.90
N ALA A 304 8.40 19.50 -7.99
CA ALA A 304 7.67 18.67 -7.03
C ALA A 304 7.60 19.27 -5.62
N ASN A 305 8.00 20.54 -5.45
CA ASN A 305 7.96 21.23 -4.17
C ASN A 305 6.52 21.44 -3.67
N ILE A 306 6.36 21.70 -2.36
CA ILE A 306 5.06 21.98 -1.75
C ILE A 306 4.40 23.21 -2.38
N ARG A 307 3.07 23.15 -2.44
CA ARG A 307 2.23 24.26 -2.88
C ARG A 307 2.10 25.31 -1.79
N ASP A 308 1.61 26.50 -2.14
CA ASP A 308 1.45 27.63 -1.20
C ASP A 308 0.46 27.31 -0.05
N ASP A 309 -0.46 26.38 -0.27
CA ASP A 309 -1.47 25.89 0.67
C ASP A 309 -1.06 24.60 1.40
N GLU A 310 0.15 24.11 1.17
CA GLU A 310 0.69 22.90 1.80
C GLU A 310 1.85 23.24 2.74
N VAL A 311 2.10 22.33 3.69
CA VAL A 311 3.33 22.31 4.49
C VAL A 311 3.94 20.92 4.45
N TRP A 312 5.23 20.79 4.74
CA TRP A 312 5.84 19.47 4.94
C TRP A 312 5.37 18.87 6.26
N GLY A 313 4.87 17.64 6.20
CA GLY A 313 4.57 16.84 7.39
C GLY A 313 5.74 15.95 7.81
N ASN A 314 5.50 15.15 8.85
CA ASN A 314 6.47 14.18 9.33
C ASN A 314 6.47 12.93 8.43
N ALA A 315 7.66 12.48 8.00
CA ALA A 315 7.84 11.27 7.19
C ALA A 315 7.24 10.00 7.85
N GLU A 316 7.13 9.99 9.18
CA GLU A 316 6.57 8.87 9.93
C GLU A 316 5.04 8.88 10.03
N ASP A 317 4.39 10.01 9.75
CA ASP A 317 2.94 10.11 9.87
C ASP A 317 2.21 9.23 8.85
N THR A 318 1.05 8.73 9.24
CA THR A 318 0.16 7.97 8.37
C THR A 318 -0.56 8.93 7.41
N PRO A 319 -0.52 8.69 6.09
CA PRO A 319 -1.34 9.43 5.15
C PRO A 319 -2.83 9.26 5.45
N THR A 320 -3.60 10.29 5.17
CA THR A 320 -5.07 10.27 5.24
C THR A 320 -5.70 10.38 3.84
N HIS A 321 -4.92 10.88 2.88
CA HIS A 321 -5.32 11.12 1.51
C HIS A 321 -4.17 10.80 0.55
N ILE A 322 -4.54 10.44 -0.68
CA ILE A 322 -3.62 10.28 -1.80
C ILE A 322 -4.10 11.09 -2.99
N THR A 323 -3.18 11.87 -3.56
CA THR A 323 -3.35 12.58 -4.83
C THR A 323 -2.52 11.88 -5.89
N VAL A 324 -3.15 11.28 -6.90
CA VAL A 324 -2.47 10.74 -8.08
C VAL A 324 -2.86 11.60 -9.27
N VAL A 325 -1.90 12.00 -10.11
CA VAL A 325 -2.17 12.82 -11.29
C VAL A 325 -1.34 12.35 -12.46
N PHE A 326 -1.97 12.34 -13.63
CA PHE A 326 -1.36 12.13 -14.94
C PHE A 326 -1.77 13.28 -15.85
N SER A 327 -0.80 13.86 -16.56
CA SER A 327 -1.05 14.91 -17.54
C SER A 327 -0.21 14.73 -18.81
N SER A 328 -0.82 15.00 -19.96
CA SER A 328 -0.15 14.97 -21.26
C SER A 328 0.80 16.15 -21.50
N SER A 329 0.65 17.25 -20.76
CA SER A 329 1.54 18.42 -20.78
C SER A 329 1.74 18.97 -19.36
N ALA A 330 2.98 18.96 -18.90
CA ALA A 330 3.35 19.27 -17.52
C ALA A 330 3.04 20.72 -17.08
N LEU A 331 2.94 21.65 -18.03
CA LEU A 331 2.57 23.05 -17.80
C LEU A 331 1.22 23.39 -18.42
N GLY A 332 0.38 22.39 -18.67
CA GLY A 332 -0.90 22.55 -19.36
C GLY A 332 -1.93 23.39 -18.59
N ASP A 333 -1.78 23.51 -17.28
CA ASP A 333 -2.53 24.42 -16.41
C ASP A 333 -2.13 25.90 -16.58
N PHE A 334 -0.95 26.16 -17.14
CA PHE A 334 -0.53 27.47 -17.64
C PHE A 334 -0.74 27.60 -19.16
N PHE A 335 -1.53 26.70 -19.76
CA PHE A 335 -1.77 26.64 -21.21
C PHE A 335 -0.49 26.60 -22.05
N THR A 336 0.59 26.06 -21.45
CA THR A 336 1.91 25.90 -22.06
C THR A 336 2.14 24.41 -22.32
N GLY A 337 2.52 24.06 -23.53
CA GLY A 337 2.56 22.68 -23.99
C GLY A 337 2.52 22.57 -25.51
N ALA A 338 2.53 21.33 -25.99
CA ALA A 338 2.37 21.03 -27.40
C ALA A 338 1.01 20.37 -27.65
N ILE A 339 0.24 20.97 -28.56
CA ILE A 339 -0.98 20.34 -29.06
C ILE A 339 -0.57 19.04 -29.77
N GLY A 340 -1.24 17.95 -29.43
CA GLY A 340 -0.93 16.60 -29.91
C GLY A 340 0.00 15.80 -28.99
N SER A 341 0.51 16.36 -27.89
CA SER A 341 1.20 15.55 -26.88
C SER A 341 0.28 14.47 -26.35
N GLU A 342 0.72 13.21 -26.46
CA GLU A 342 -0.07 12.03 -26.12
C GLU A 342 0.63 11.25 -25.00
N LEU A 343 -0.05 11.10 -23.87
CA LEU A 343 0.32 10.20 -22.78
C LEU A 343 -0.72 9.08 -22.73
N ARG A 344 -0.27 7.83 -22.84
CA ARG A 344 -1.12 6.66 -22.56
C ARG A 344 -0.63 5.96 -21.32
N ILE A 345 -1.55 5.54 -20.47
CA ILE A 345 -1.25 4.85 -19.21
C ILE A 345 -2.12 3.63 -19.02
N ASN A 346 -1.55 2.59 -18.41
CA ASN A 346 -2.25 1.38 -18.00
C ASN A 346 -1.64 0.80 -16.71
N ASN A 347 -2.35 -0.09 -16.01
CA ASN A 347 -1.85 -0.91 -14.91
C ASN A 347 -1.16 -0.12 -13.79
N PHE A 348 -1.77 0.98 -13.31
CA PHE A 348 -1.27 1.70 -12.15
C PHE A 348 -1.38 0.84 -10.88
N GLU A 349 -0.33 0.81 -10.07
CA GLU A 349 -0.34 0.17 -8.75
C GLU A 349 0.62 0.84 -7.77
N LEU A 350 0.29 0.71 -6.49
CA LEU A 350 1.12 1.12 -5.37
C LEU A 350 1.95 -0.07 -4.88
N VAL A 351 3.25 0.14 -4.68
CA VAL A 351 4.21 -0.90 -4.27
C VAL A 351 4.55 -0.71 -2.79
N TYR A 352 4.45 -1.77 -1.99
CA TYR A 352 4.61 -1.76 -0.52
C TYR A 352 5.77 -2.61 -0.05
#